data_AF-A0A1I5PB11-F1
#
_entry.id   AF-A0A1I5PB11-F1
#
_cell.length_a   1.000
_cell.length_b   1.000
_cell.length_c   1.000
_cell.angle_alpha   90.00
_cell.angle_beta   90.00
_cell.angle_gamma   90.00
#
_symmetry.space_group_name_H-M   'P 1'
#
loop_
_entity.id
_entity.type
_entity.pdbx_description
1 polymer ?
#
loop_
_entity_poly.entity_id
_entity_poly.type
_entity_poly.pdbx_seq_one_letter_code
_entity_poly.pdbx_strand_id
1 'polypeptide(L)'
;MSRMATPADFLTHAAHPAFSGIRLMSGEELAALLRFEGVTSSFRAWCAQAGIRPVPGRRDVYDPVHVRRRLDAIQMQSAEPEADAPVRTPMEQRRARRAQG
;
A
#
# COMPACT_ATOMS: atom_id res chain seq x y z
N MET A 1 11.32 -1.60 -50.24
CA MET A 1 9.91 -1.52 -49.82
C MET A 1 9.72 -2.48 -48.65
N SER A 2 9.40 -1.92 -47.49
CA SER A 2 9.19 -2.61 -46.22
C SER A 2 8.12 -3.69 -46.27
N ARG A 3 8.32 -4.76 -45.52
CA ARG A 3 7.23 -5.48 -44.86
C ARG A 3 7.59 -5.65 -43.39
N MET A 4 7.00 -4.78 -42.57
CA MET A 4 6.96 -4.91 -41.11
C MET A 4 6.22 -6.21 -40.77
N ALA A 5 6.84 -7.07 -39.96
CA ALA A 5 6.13 -8.09 -39.21
C ALA A 5 5.55 -7.43 -37.95
N THR A 6 4.23 -7.40 -37.85
CA THR A 6 3.48 -7.03 -36.64
C THR A 6 3.53 -8.20 -35.64
N PRO A 7 3.95 -7.99 -34.38
CA PRO A 7 3.74 -8.99 -33.34
C PRO A 7 2.42 -8.70 -32.61
N ALA A 8 1.31 -9.11 -33.22
CA ALA A 8 0.01 -9.23 -32.53
C ALA A 8 -0.17 -10.66 -31.97
N ASP A 9 0.91 -11.24 -31.45
CA ASP A 9 0.94 -12.61 -30.92
C ASP A 9 1.24 -12.59 -29.40
N PHE A 10 0.51 -11.75 -28.67
CA PHE A 10 0.34 -11.94 -27.23
C PHE A 10 -0.75 -12.99 -27.03
N LEU A 11 -0.40 -14.25 -27.33
CA LEU A 11 -1.22 -15.42 -27.04
C LEU A 11 -1.67 -15.40 -25.59
N THR A 12 -2.99 -15.26 -25.45
CA THR A 12 -3.76 -15.49 -24.23
C THR A 12 -3.43 -16.86 -23.67
N HIS A 13 -2.72 -16.90 -22.55
CA HIS A 13 -2.48 -18.13 -21.80
C HIS A 13 -3.71 -18.41 -20.92
N ALA A 14 -4.59 -19.30 -21.37
CA ALA A 14 -5.73 -19.74 -20.57
C ALA A 14 -5.22 -20.42 -19.28
N ALA A 15 -5.49 -19.79 -18.13
CA ALA A 15 -5.09 -20.29 -16.81
C ALA A 15 -5.93 -21.49 -16.38
N HIS A 16 -5.30 -22.49 -15.77
CA HIS A 16 -5.95 -23.65 -15.15
C HIS A 16 -6.90 -23.20 -14.01
N PRO A 17 -8.12 -23.78 -13.87
CA PRO A 17 -9.18 -23.25 -13.00
C PRO A 17 -8.94 -23.39 -11.48
N ALA A 18 -7.90 -24.12 -11.05
CA ALA A 18 -7.48 -24.19 -9.64
C ALA A 18 -6.23 -23.34 -9.32
N PHE A 19 -5.51 -22.90 -10.35
CA PHE A 19 -4.38 -21.97 -10.28
C PHE A 19 -4.66 -20.82 -11.27
N SER A 20 -5.80 -20.17 -11.12
CA SER A 20 -6.10 -18.94 -11.85
C SER A 20 -5.16 -17.83 -11.35
N GLY A 21 -3.92 -17.87 -11.86
CA GLY A 21 -2.89 -16.85 -11.83
C GLY A 21 -2.52 -16.31 -10.45
N ILE A 22 -1.58 -16.94 -9.75
CA ILE A 22 -0.81 -16.22 -8.72
C ILE A 22 -0.03 -15.12 -9.47
N ARG A 23 -0.59 -13.92 -9.52
CA ARG A 23 -0.01 -12.78 -10.21
C ARG A 23 0.87 -12.03 -9.24
N LEU A 24 2.18 -12.13 -9.43
CA LEU A 24 3.14 -11.26 -8.77
C LEU A 24 3.24 -9.94 -9.53
N MET A 25 3.65 -8.88 -8.84
CA MET A 25 3.96 -7.59 -9.46
C MET A 25 5.46 -7.31 -9.37
N SER A 26 6.01 -6.63 -10.37
CA SER A 26 7.35 -6.05 -10.29
C SER A 26 7.38 -4.84 -9.34
N GLY A 27 8.57 -4.45 -8.90
CA GLY A 27 8.74 -3.22 -8.14
C GLY A 27 8.39 -1.98 -8.95
N GLU A 28 8.63 -2.00 -10.27
CA GLU A 28 8.26 -0.89 -11.17
C GLU A 28 6.74 -0.71 -11.22
N GLU A 29 5.98 -1.81 -11.35
CA GLU A 29 4.52 -1.78 -11.27
C GLU A 29 4.05 -1.27 -9.90
N LEU A 30 4.65 -1.75 -8.82
CA LEU A 30 4.30 -1.31 -7.46
C LEU A 30 4.61 0.19 -7.24
N ALA A 31 5.77 0.65 -7.71
CA ALA A 31 6.18 2.05 -7.62
C ALA A 31 5.20 2.95 -8.38
N ALA A 32 4.82 2.57 -9.60
CA ALA A 32 3.85 3.30 -10.40
C ALA A 32 2.46 3.36 -9.73
N LEU A 33 1.99 2.24 -9.15
CA LEU A 33 0.72 2.19 -8.41
C LEU A 33 0.72 3.12 -7.19
N LEU A 34 1.87 3.25 -6.53
CA LEU A 34 2.07 4.12 -5.36
C LEU A 34 2.51 5.55 -5.73
N ARG A 35 2.54 5.89 -7.03
CA ARG A 35 2.91 7.22 -7.56
C ARG A 35 4.35 7.64 -7.26
N PHE A 36 5.26 6.67 -7.15
CA PHE A 36 6.69 6.92 -7.26
C PHE A 36 7.11 6.97 -8.73
N GLU A 37 8.18 7.72 -9.03
CA GLU A 37 8.74 7.83 -10.38
C GLU A 37 9.35 6.51 -10.88
N GLY A 38 9.70 5.60 -9.97
CA GLY A 38 10.23 4.27 -10.25
C GLY A 38 10.81 3.62 -8.98
N VAL A 39 11.58 2.55 -9.14
CA VAL A 39 12.20 1.83 -8.02
C VAL A 39 13.47 2.53 -7.51
N THR A 40 13.26 3.68 -6.86
CA THR A 40 14.33 4.52 -6.28
C THR A 40 14.71 4.10 -4.85
N SER A 41 15.78 4.70 -4.32
CA SER A 41 16.16 4.53 -2.90
C SER A 41 15.04 4.94 -1.95
N SER A 42 14.34 6.05 -2.25
CA SER A 42 13.18 6.52 -1.48
C SER A 42 12.02 5.52 -1.50
N PHE A 43 11.71 4.93 -2.66
CA PHE A 43 10.70 3.88 -2.78
C PHE A 43 11.06 2.64 -1.94
N ARG A 44 12.32 2.19 -2.02
CA ARG A 44 12.79 1.02 -1.25
C ARG A 44 12.77 1.28 0.26
N ALA A 45 13.18 2.49 0.67
CA ALA A 45 13.12 2.91 2.07
C ALA A 45 11.68 2.95 2.59
N TRP A 46 10.76 3.51 1.80
CA TRP A 46 9.34 3.53 2.13
C TRP A 46 8.77 2.10 2.24
N CYS A 47 9.09 1.20 1.30
CA CYS A 47 8.67 -0.20 1.38
C CYS A 47 9.18 -0.87 2.66
N ALA A 48 10.43 -0.63 3.05
CA ALA A 48 11.01 -1.17 4.28
C ALA A 48 10.28 -0.65 5.54
N GLN A 49 9.99 0.66 5.60
CA GLN A 49 9.23 1.28 6.69
C GLN A 49 7.79 0.74 6.76
N ALA A 50 7.13 0.59 5.62
CA ALA A 50 5.82 -0.04 5.49
C ALA A 50 5.85 -1.55 5.81
N GLY A 51 7.05 -2.16 5.93
CA GLY A 51 7.27 -3.61 6.04
C GLY A 51 6.74 -4.41 4.85
N ILE A 52 6.68 -3.78 3.69
CA ILE A 52 6.46 -4.44 2.41
C ILE A 52 7.78 -5.09 2.02
N ARG A 53 7.77 -6.41 1.84
CA ARG A 53 8.96 -7.19 1.50
C ARG A 53 8.76 -7.88 0.15
N PRO A 54 9.83 -8.02 -0.63
CA PRO A 54 9.78 -8.81 -1.84
C PRO A 54 9.60 -10.30 -1.51
N VAL A 55 9.14 -11.07 -2.50
CA VAL A 55 9.00 -12.51 -2.41
C VAL A 55 10.37 -13.14 -2.09
N PRO A 56 10.47 -14.06 -1.11
CA PRO A 56 11.73 -14.70 -0.77
C PRO A 56 12.42 -15.31 -1.99
N GLY A 57 13.73 -15.05 -2.13
CA GLY A 57 14.52 -15.53 -3.27
C GLY A 57 14.32 -14.77 -4.58
N ARG A 58 13.40 -13.81 -4.65
CA ARG A 58 13.17 -12.97 -5.83
C ARG A 58 13.36 -11.50 -5.50
N ARG A 59 14.37 -10.87 -6.09
CA ARG A 59 14.57 -9.42 -5.95
C ARG A 59 13.49 -8.69 -6.74
N ASP A 60 12.96 -7.62 -6.16
CA ASP A 60 12.05 -6.69 -6.85
C ASP A 60 10.74 -7.29 -7.36
N VAL A 61 10.31 -8.40 -6.77
CA VAL A 61 9.03 -9.05 -7.07
C VAL A 61 8.20 -9.05 -5.79
N TYR A 62 6.96 -8.60 -5.88
CA TYR A 62 6.08 -8.44 -4.74
C TYR A 62 4.79 -9.22 -4.93
N ASP A 63 4.25 -9.67 -3.81
CA ASP A 63 2.95 -10.29 -3.74
C ASP A 63 1.87 -9.22 -3.49
N PRO A 64 0.84 -9.09 -4.35
CA PRO A 64 -0.21 -8.08 -4.19
C PRO A 64 -0.99 -8.21 -2.89
N VAL A 65 -1.21 -9.43 -2.41
CA VAL A 65 -1.95 -9.69 -1.17
C VAL A 65 -1.13 -9.22 0.02
N HIS A 66 0.18 -9.50 0.03
CA HIS A 66 1.10 -8.99 1.06
C HIS A 66 1.12 -7.46 1.09
N VAL A 67 1.32 -6.83 -0.07
CA VAL A 67 1.32 -5.36 -0.20
C VAL A 67 0.02 -4.78 0.35
N ARG A 68 -1.13 -5.32 -0.07
CA ARG A 68 -2.43 -4.83 0.37
C ARG A 68 -2.62 -4.95 1.88
N ARG A 69 -2.29 -6.11 2.46
CA ARG A 69 -2.35 -6.31 3.92
C ARG A 69 -1.50 -5.31 4.69
N ARG A 70 -0.32 -4.95 4.19
CA ARG A 70 0.55 -3.94 4.83
C ARG A 70 -0.03 -2.54 4.70
N LEU A 71 -0.59 -2.19 3.54
CA LEU A 71 -1.26 -0.91 3.34
C LEU A 71 -2.46 -0.74 4.28
N ASP A 72 -3.32 -1.76 4.36
CA ASP A 72 -4.46 -1.76 5.29
C ASP A 72 -3.99 -1.60 6.75
N ALA A 73 -2.92 -2.30 7.16
CA ALA A 73 -2.37 -2.17 8.50
C ALA A 73 -1.86 -0.75 8.82
N ILE A 74 -1.28 -0.04 7.83
CA ILE A 74 -0.84 1.36 8.00
C ILE A 74 -2.04 2.29 8.18
N GLN A 75 -3.09 2.09 7.39
CA GLN A 75 -4.30 2.91 7.45
C GLN A 75 -5.09 2.67 8.75
N MET A 76 -5.18 1.42 9.22
CA MET A 76 -5.86 1.09 10.49
C MET A 76 -5.12 1.61 11.72
N GLN A 77 -3.79 1.67 11.71
CA GLN A 77 -3.00 2.30 12.79
C GLN A 77 -3.22 3.82 12.85
N SER A 78 -3.58 4.44 11.73
CA SER A 78 -3.98 5.86 11.69
C SER A 78 -5.43 6.07 12.12
N ALA A 79 -6.19 4.98 12.32
CA ALA A 79 -7.60 4.98 12.66
C ALA A 79 -7.89 4.53 14.09
N GLU A 80 -6.86 4.46 14.97
CA GLU A 80 -7.16 4.50 16.41
C GLU A 80 -7.79 5.87 16.70
N PRO A 81 -9.08 5.94 17.08
CA PRO A 81 -9.58 7.17 17.67
C PRO A 81 -8.78 7.35 18.94
N GLU A 82 -8.10 8.49 19.06
CA GLU A 82 -7.55 8.98 20.32
C GLU A 82 -8.59 8.69 21.41
N ALA A 83 -8.25 7.76 22.30
CA ALA A 83 -9.17 7.18 23.25
C ALA A 83 -9.82 8.31 24.07
N ASP A 84 -11.14 8.43 23.94
CA ASP A 84 -12.10 9.06 24.87
C ASP A 84 -11.47 9.96 25.96
N ALA A 85 -10.76 11.00 25.54
CA ALA A 85 -10.54 12.13 26.42
C ALA A 85 -11.85 12.91 26.34
N PRO A 86 -12.62 13.07 27.44
CA PRO A 86 -13.81 13.87 27.39
C PRO A 86 -13.38 15.27 26.95
N VAL A 87 -13.74 15.65 25.73
CA VAL A 87 -13.52 16.98 25.18
C VAL A 87 -14.39 17.91 26.00
N ARG A 88 -13.84 18.37 27.14
CA ARG A 88 -14.53 19.31 28.02
C ARG A 88 -14.72 20.58 27.23
N THR A 89 -15.98 20.92 27.02
CA THR A 89 -16.35 22.13 26.32
C THR A 89 -15.73 23.34 27.03
N PRO A 90 -15.41 24.44 26.32
CA PRO A 90 -14.93 25.67 26.95
C PRO A 90 -15.83 26.17 28.09
N MET A 91 -17.11 25.82 28.06
CA MET A 91 -18.11 26.17 29.06
C MET A 91 -17.96 25.35 30.35
N GLU A 92 -17.66 24.06 30.25
CA GLU A 92 -17.35 23.21 31.42
C GLU A 92 -16.07 23.66 32.12
N GLN A 93 -15.04 24.05 31.36
CA GLN A 93 -13.83 24.63 31.94
C GLN A 93 -14.09 25.97 32.64
N ARG A 94 -14.96 26.81 32.08
CA ARG A 94 -15.39 28.08 32.70
C ARG A 94 -16.18 27.85 33.99
N ARG A 95 -17.05 26.83 34.03
CA ARG A 95 -17.85 26.48 35.22
C ARG A 95 -16.96 25.92 36.34
N ALA A 96 -16.01 25.06 36.02
CA ALA A 96 -15.05 24.53 36.99
C ALA A 96 -14.19 25.63 37.65
N ARG A 97 -13.79 26.67 36.89
CA ARG A 97 -13.05 27.81 37.45
C ARG A 97 -13.87 28.67 38.41
N ARG A 98 -15.18 28.79 38.21
CA ARG A 98 -16.08 29.58 39.08
C ARG A 98 -16.53 28.84 40.34
N ALA A 99 -16.32 27.53 40.42
CA ALA A 99 -16.66 26.74 41.60
C ALA A 99 -15.50 26.67 42.62
N GLN A 100 -14.29 27.12 42.23
CA GLN A 100 -13.08 27.08 43.07
C GLN A 100 -12.66 28.47 43.59
N GLY A 101 -13.45 29.50 43.31
CA GLY A 101 -13.30 30.86 43.84
C GLY A 101 -14.64 31.37 44.31
#